data_AF-A0AAP7A0R6-F1
#
_entry.id   AF-A0AAP7A0R6-F1
#
_cell.length_a   1.000
_cell.length_b   1.000
_cell.length_c   1.000
_cell.angle_alpha   90.00
_cell.angle_beta   90.00
_cell.angle_gamma   90.00
#
_symmetry.space_group_name_H-M   'P 1'
#
loop_
_entity.id
_entity.type
_entity.pdbx_description
1 polymer ?
#
loop_
_entity_poly.entity_id
_entity_poly.type
_entity_poly.pdbx_seq_one_letter_code
_entity_poly.pdbx_strand_id
1 'polypeptide(L)'
;MNMLTMLKSKWLKVVLAAMIAVPVLSTGAGSQAYAEGPADPAPYISAKGSPNGKKVLFDNTHGQTAGAADWVIDGGFSDFANAIANKGFDVKELRKSTPITYNDLKDYQIFVIGEANIPYKTSEQAAMLQYVNNGGSIFFIADHYNADRNKNRWDASEAFNGYRRGAWSNPAQGMSTEEANSFAMQDVANSDWLSDNFGMRIRYNALGDINANIIVPPQQALDITNQVNSVAMHAGSTIAITNPQIAKGIVYVPALTSSQKWPNAVDQGVYNDGGVAEGAYVAIAKVGLGKAAVIGDSSPVEDATPKYLREENGQKKKTYDGFKEQDDAILLMNLIDWLSNQESYTSFTQVPGLQLDTSTALLPFETPQLSTEPQPEPWAAPAAGYKWWDASTFKSGSYGASSGGQNPSGNPSMTHPASLTAGMPFDVTISASGLTPNSTITLQIGVYLTGGLQVGQVQQPNGSWPSGYGYQNVTLTADGSGTAVQTIQMRTQSGKSGAANIRLRKDSSNVYQTDLVTITP
;
A
#
# COMPACT_ATOMS: atom_id res chain seq x y z
N MET A 1 -30.93 -31.65 68.18
CA MET A 1 -30.24 -30.54 68.86
C MET A 1 -28.82 -30.99 69.16
N ASN A 2 -27.83 -30.23 68.69
CA ASN A 2 -26.39 -30.25 69.02
C ASN A 2 -25.62 -31.53 68.62
N MET A 3 -24.44 -31.50 68.01
CA MET A 3 -23.36 -30.50 68.09
C MET A 3 -22.38 -30.72 66.90
N LEU A 4 -22.84 -30.58 65.65
CA LEU A 4 -21.98 -30.81 64.46
C LEU A 4 -22.14 -29.76 63.34
N THR A 5 -22.78 -28.63 63.64
CA THR A 5 -22.96 -27.50 62.73
C THR A 5 -22.39 -26.23 63.32
N MET A 6 -21.07 -26.17 63.53
CA MET A 6 -20.37 -24.92 63.81
C MET A 6 -18.85 -25.05 63.62
N LEU A 7 -18.37 -25.61 62.50
CA LEU A 7 -16.93 -25.55 62.14
C LEU A 7 -16.63 -25.76 60.65
N LYS A 8 -17.62 -25.56 59.76
CA LYS A 8 -17.44 -25.63 58.29
C LYS A 8 -17.63 -24.28 57.60
N SER A 9 -17.29 -23.18 58.26
CA SER A 9 -17.18 -21.87 57.63
C SER A 9 -15.82 -21.25 57.97
N LYS A 10 -14.81 -21.50 57.13
CA LYS A 10 -13.69 -20.57 56.83
C LYS A 10 -12.55 -21.17 56.00
N TRP A 11 -12.60 -22.43 55.59
CA TRP A 11 -11.50 -23.06 54.81
C TRP A 11 -11.89 -23.50 53.38
N LEU A 12 -12.90 -22.85 52.79
CA LEU A 12 -13.33 -23.11 51.40
C LEU A 12 -13.44 -21.81 50.60
N LYS A 13 -12.40 -20.97 50.64
CA LYS A 13 -12.25 -19.77 49.77
C LYS A 13 -10.81 -19.46 49.35
N VAL A 14 -9.93 -20.47 49.25
CA VAL A 14 -8.53 -20.26 48.78
C VAL A 14 -8.08 -21.23 47.67
N VAL A 15 -8.93 -22.16 47.19
CA VAL A 15 -8.51 -23.13 46.15
C VAL A 15 -9.20 -22.92 44.78
N LEU A 16 -9.82 -21.76 44.56
CA LEU A 16 -10.34 -21.38 43.23
C LEU A 16 -9.78 -20.02 42.78
N ALA A 17 -8.45 -19.92 42.79
CA ALA A 17 -7.72 -18.76 42.26
C ALA A 17 -6.34 -19.17 41.70
N ALA A 18 -6.28 -20.33 41.04
CA ALA A 18 -5.07 -20.82 40.37
C ALA A 18 -5.40 -21.63 39.11
N MET A 19 -6.46 -21.24 38.38
CA MET A 19 -6.54 -21.56 36.95
C MET A 19 -5.70 -20.54 36.20
N ILE A 20 -4.41 -20.90 36.10
CA ILE A 20 -3.43 -20.54 35.09
C ILE A 20 -4.04 -19.67 33.98
N ALA A 21 -3.92 -18.36 34.15
CA ALA A 21 -3.83 -17.45 33.03
C ALA A 21 -2.56 -17.84 32.29
N VAL A 22 -2.69 -18.66 31.24
CA VAL A 22 -1.66 -18.72 30.21
C VAL A 22 -1.79 -17.40 29.48
N PRO A 23 -0.82 -16.47 29.59
CA PRO A 23 -0.79 -15.40 28.63
C PRO A 23 -0.54 -16.10 27.29
N VAL A 24 -1.54 -16.10 26.42
CA VAL A 24 -1.29 -16.25 24.99
C VAL A 24 -0.39 -15.07 24.66
N LEU A 25 0.92 -15.31 24.73
CA LEU A 25 1.92 -14.51 24.06
C LEU A 25 1.53 -14.61 22.59
N SER A 26 0.73 -13.65 22.13
CA SER A 26 0.69 -13.29 20.74
C SER A 26 2.13 -12.96 20.37
N THR A 27 2.82 -13.93 19.79
CA THR A 27 3.97 -13.65 18.94
C THR A 27 3.40 -12.95 17.71
N GLY A 28 2.96 -11.70 17.90
CA GLY A 28 3.01 -10.73 16.83
C GLY A 28 4.48 -10.70 16.46
N ALA A 29 4.83 -11.38 15.37
CA ALA A 29 6.02 -11.04 14.64
C ALA A 29 5.79 -9.59 14.20
N GLY A 30 6.18 -8.65 15.06
CA GLY A 30 6.29 -7.26 14.69
C GLY A 30 7.35 -7.23 13.61
N SER A 31 6.90 -7.20 12.37
CA SER A 31 7.71 -6.84 11.22
C SER A 31 8.32 -5.48 11.57
N GLN A 32 9.59 -5.46 11.96
CA GLN A 32 10.30 -4.20 12.03
C GLN A 32 10.34 -3.67 10.60
N ALA A 33 9.64 -2.57 10.34
CA ALA A 33 9.66 -1.90 9.04
C ALA A 33 11.06 -1.34 8.78
N TYR A 34 11.61 -1.63 7.59
CA TYR A 34 12.99 -1.32 7.20
C TYR A 34 13.04 -0.58 5.85
N ALA A 35 12.22 0.45 5.67
CA ALA A 35 12.16 1.19 4.40
C ALA A 35 11.93 0.23 3.20
N GLU A 36 11.00 -0.72 3.36
CA GLU A 36 10.65 -1.68 2.31
C GLU A 36 10.38 -0.97 0.99
N GLY A 37 10.62 -1.63 -0.13
CA GLY A 37 10.36 -1.12 -1.46
C GLY A 37 9.69 -2.13 -2.39
N PRO A 38 9.58 -1.80 -3.68
CA PRO A 38 8.86 -2.62 -4.66
C PRO A 38 9.44 -4.02 -4.91
N ALA A 39 10.68 -4.26 -4.48
CA ALA A 39 11.36 -5.55 -4.62
C ALA A 39 11.26 -6.44 -3.36
N ASP A 40 10.80 -5.89 -2.24
CA ASP A 40 10.64 -6.64 -1.00
C ASP A 40 9.37 -7.50 -1.03
N PRO A 41 9.33 -8.61 -0.26
CA PRO A 41 8.14 -9.43 -0.16
C PRO A 41 6.92 -8.59 0.21
N ALA A 42 5.87 -8.66 -0.62
CA ALA A 42 4.63 -7.98 -0.35
C ALA A 42 3.93 -8.59 0.87
N PRO A 43 3.32 -7.77 1.75
CA PRO A 43 2.53 -8.27 2.86
C PRO A 43 1.37 -9.12 2.35
N TYR A 44 0.98 -10.07 3.20
CA TYR A 44 -0.07 -11.03 2.93
C TYR A 44 -0.79 -11.35 4.24
N ILE A 45 -2.12 -11.29 4.22
CA ILE A 45 -2.98 -11.66 5.33
C ILE A 45 -3.80 -12.86 4.85
N SER A 46 -3.53 -14.03 5.45
CA SER A 46 -4.32 -15.23 5.17
C SER A 46 -5.77 -15.04 5.58
N ALA A 47 -6.68 -15.65 4.81
CA ALA A 47 -8.08 -15.78 5.19
C ALA A 47 -8.24 -16.29 6.62
N LYS A 48 -9.10 -15.63 7.39
CA LYS A 48 -9.44 -15.98 8.78
C LYS A 48 -10.83 -16.62 8.84
N GLY A 49 -11.08 -17.44 9.86
CA GLY A 49 -12.35 -18.14 10.00
C GLY A 49 -12.50 -19.25 8.94
N SER A 50 -13.61 -19.23 8.20
CA SER A 50 -13.85 -20.17 7.08
C SER A 50 -13.43 -19.51 5.77
N PRO A 51 -12.33 -19.93 5.13
CA PRO A 51 -11.90 -19.36 3.85
C PRO A 51 -12.99 -19.51 2.79
N ASN A 52 -13.27 -18.43 2.06
CA ASN A 52 -14.27 -18.40 0.99
C ASN A 52 -13.66 -18.69 -0.39
N GLY A 53 -12.33 -18.89 -0.46
CA GLY A 53 -11.59 -19.18 -1.69
C GLY A 53 -11.35 -17.98 -2.60
N LYS A 54 -11.74 -16.77 -2.17
CA LYS A 54 -11.58 -15.52 -2.93
C LYS A 54 -10.37 -14.72 -2.42
N LYS A 55 -9.81 -13.87 -3.29
CA LYS A 55 -8.61 -13.09 -3.05
C LYS A 55 -8.83 -11.62 -3.37
N VAL A 56 -8.24 -10.75 -2.57
CA VAL A 56 -8.23 -9.30 -2.74
C VAL A 56 -6.78 -8.83 -2.88
N LEU A 57 -6.51 -8.02 -3.91
CA LEU A 57 -5.22 -7.40 -4.16
C LEU A 57 -5.31 -5.90 -3.85
N PHE A 58 -4.37 -5.36 -3.09
CA PHE A 58 -4.24 -3.92 -2.83
C PHE A 58 -3.06 -3.34 -3.60
N ASP A 59 -3.24 -2.21 -4.25
CA ASP A 59 -2.16 -1.53 -4.98
C ASP A 59 -1.14 -0.89 -4.02
N ASN A 60 0.14 -1.06 -4.33
CA ASN A 60 1.23 -0.26 -3.75
C ASN A 60 2.31 0.05 -4.81
N THR A 61 1.87 0.32 -6.04
CA THR A 61 2.76 0.57 -7.19
C THR A 61 2.76 2.03 -7.65
N HIS A 62 1.77 2.84 -7.21
CA HIS A 62 1.54 4.22 -7.65
C HIS A 62 1.57 5.21 -6.48
N GLY A 63 2.49 5.03 -5.54
CA GLY A 63 2.70 5.98 -4.45
C GLY A 63 1.64 5.92 -3.36
N GLN A 64 1.08 4.74 -3.07
CA GLN A 64 0.14 4.55 -1.96
C GLN A 64 0.74 4.79 -0.56
N THR A 65 2.06 4.94 -0.50
CA THR A 65 2.78 5.37 0.70
C THR A 65 3.24 6.82 0.59
N ALA A 66 2.81 7.61 -0.39
CA ALA A 66 3.30 8.97 -0.54
C ALA A 66 2.80 9.87 0.60
N GLY A 67 3.71 10.65 1.20
CA GLY A 67 3.33 11.80 2.01
C GLY A 67 2.58 11.46 3.30
N ALA A 68 1.28 11.75 3.39
CA ALA A 68 0.60 11.89 4.68
C ALA A 68 0.22 10.57 5.38
N ALA A 69 -0.01 9.51 4.61
CA ALA A 69 -0.49 8.21 5.09
C ALA A 69 0.20 7.03 4.36
N ASP A 70 -0.23 5.81 4.67
CA ASP A 70 0.20 4.57 4.04
C ASP A 70 -1.04 3.73 3.68
N TRP A 71 -1.64 3.92 2.50
CA TRP A 71 -2.87 3.23 2.06
C TRP A 71 -2.61 1.77 1.66
N VAL A 72 -2.01 1.02 2.57
CA VAL A 72 -1.50 -0.35 2.40
C VAL A 72 -1.99 -1.26 3.53
N ILE A 73 -1.98 -2.57 3.30
CA ILE A 73 -2.70 -3.56 4.13
C ILE A 73 -2.08 -3.81 5.51
N ASP A 74 -0.82 -3.40 5.70
CA ASP A 74 -0.10 -3.43 6.98
C ASP A 74 0.29 -2.01 7.44
N GLY A 75 -0.37 -1.00 6.88
CA GLY A 75 -0.29 0.41 7.24
C GLY A 75 -1.69 0.99 7.46
N GLY A 76 -1.93 2.23 7.07
CA GLY A 76 -3.19 2.95 7.24
C GLY A 76 -4.47 2.26 6.72
N PHE A 77 -4.44 1.13 6.00
CA PHE A 77 -5.61 0.32 5.69
C PHE A 77 -5.65 -1.03 6.43
N SER A 78 -4.92 -1.20 7.52
CA SER A 78 -4.77 -2.48 8.21
C SER A 78 -6.08 -2.99 8.80
N ASP A 79 -6.93 -2.16 9.38
CA ASP A 79 -8.23 -2.53 9.94
C ASP A 79 -9.18 -2.99 8.82
N PHE A 80 -9.21 -2.26 7.70
CA PHE A 80 -9.99 -2.66 6.52
C PHE A 80 -9.50 -3.99 5.94
N ALA A 81 -8.19 -4.15 5.74
CA ALA A 81 -7.60 -5.38 5.25
C ALA A 81 -7.85 -6.58 6.19
N ASN A 82 -7.78 -6.35 7.51
CA ASN A 82 -8.10 -7.37 8.50
C ASN A 82 -9.59 -7.72 8.51
N ALA A 83 -10.49 -6.75 8.31
CA ALA A 83 -11.93 -6.98 8.19
C ALA A 83 -12.25 -7.83 6.95
N ILE A 84 -11.59 -7.59 5.82
CA ILE A 84 -11.67 -8.43 4.61
C ILE A 84 -11.17 -9.85 4.91
N ALA A 85 -10.02 -10.00 5.56
CA ALA A 85 -9.51 -11.32 5.94
C ALA A 85 -10.45 -12.07 6.89
N ASN A 86 -11.11 -11.36 7.81
CA ASN A 86 -12.13 -11.92 8.72
C ASN A 86 -13.38 -12.42 8.00
N LYS A 87 -13.66 -11.94 6.78
CA LYS A 87 -14.71 -12.46 5.88
C LYS A 87 -14.26 -13.69 5.07
N GLY A 88 -13.05 -14.20 5.31
CA GLY A 88 -12.53 -15.42 4.70
C GLY A 88 -11.80 -15.21 3.37
N PHE A 89 -11.46 -13.97 3.02
CA PHE A 89 -10.64 -13.66 1.83
C PHE A 89 -9.14 -13.74 2.15
N ASP A 90 -8.34 -14.18 1.20
CA ASP A 90 -6.91 -13.91 1.23
C ASP A 90 -6.64 -12.48 0.75
N VAL A 91 -5.86 -11.71 1.51
CA VAL A 91 -5.55 -10.32 1.19
C VAL A 91 -4.06 -10.18 0.93
N LYS A 92 -3.71 -9.55 -0.19
CA LYS A 92 -2.32 -9.37 -0.60
C LYS A 92 -2.10 -7.96 -1.13
N GLU A 93 -0.90 -7.43 -0.95
CA GLU A 93 -0.46 -6.21 -1.61
C GLU A 93 0.29 -6.51 -2.92
N LEU A 94 0.15 -5.62 -3.90
CA LEU A 94 0.92 -5.60 -5.13
C LEU A 94 2.14 -4.67 -4.96
N ARG A 95 3.34 -5.26 -4.92
CA ARG A 95 4.60 -4.53 -4.99
C ARG A 95 5.33 -4.88 -6.28
N LYS A 96 5.68 -3.86 -7.06
CA LYS A 96 6.52 -3.97 -8.27
C LYS A 96 6.89 -2.57 -8.78
N SER A 97 7.98 -2.50 -9.53
CA SER A 97 8.43 -1.28 -10.21
C SER A 97 8.10 -1.25 -11.71
N THR A 98 7.59 -2.36 -12.26
CA THR A 98 7.13 -2.44 -13.64
C THR A 98 5.64 -2.11 -13.74
N PRO A 99 5.12 -1.74 -14.93
CA PRO A 99 3.71 -1.42 -15.08
C PRO A 99 2.79 -2.59 -14.71
N ILE A 100 1.62 -2.29 -14.16
CA ILE A 100 0.54 -3.25 -13.91
C ILE A 100 0.10 -3.89 -15.22
N THR A 101 -0.05 -5.21 -15.21
CA THR A 101 -0.52 -6.02 -16.33
C THR A 101 -1.75 -6.83 -15.94
N TYR A 102 -2.51 -7.29 -16.93
CA TYR A 102 -3.65 -8.18 -16.70
C TYR A 102 -3.26 -9.44 -15.90
N ASN A 103 -2.04 -9.96 -16.08
CA ASN A 103 -1.56 -11.14 -15.37
C ASN A 103 -1.33 -10.91 -13.88
N ASP A 104 -1.07 -9.66 -13.47
CA ASP A 104 -0.96 -9.32 -12.04
C ASP A 104 -2.34 -9.38 -11.36
N LEU A 105 -3.42 -9.13 -12.12
CA LEU A 105 -4.77 -8.91 -11.60
C LEU A 105 -5.68 -10.14 -11.71
N LYS A 106 -5.57 -10.93 -12.79
CA LYS A 106 -6.57 -11.95 -13.21
C LYS A 106 -6.90 -13.03 -12.17
N ASP A 107 -6.02 -13.28 -11.21
CA ASP A 107 -6.19 -14.33 -10.18
C ASP A 107 -6.87 -13.81 -8.90
N TYR A 108 -7.23 -12.53 -8.87
CA TYR A 108 -7.91 -11.86 -7.75
C TYR A 108 -9.35 -11.50 -8.15
N GLN A 109 -10.25 -11.47 -7.17
CA GLN A 109 -11.64 -11.07 -7.39
C GLN A 109 -11.81 -9.55 -7.30
N ILE A 110 -11.01 -8.90 -6.45
CA ILE A 110 -11.08 -7.47 -6.21
C ILE A 110 -9.65 -6.91 -6.25
N PHE A 111 -9.47 -5.80 -6.96
CA PHE A 111 -8.29 -4.96 -6.91
C PHE A 111 -8.67 -3.63 -6.23
N VAL A 112 -8.04 -3.32 -5.09
CA VAL A 112 -8.29 -2.11 -4.30
C VAL A 112 -7.16 -1.13 -4.56
N ILE A 113 -7.51 0.11 -4.88
CA ILE A 113 -6.55 1.17 -5.16
C ILE A 113 -6.85 2.33 -4.21
N GLY A 114 -6.00 2.49 -3.20
CA GLY A 114 -6.01 3.66 -2.32
C GLY A 114 -5.24 4.81 -2.95
N GLU A 115 -5.80 6.01 -2.95
CA GLU A 115 -5.16 7.31 -3.19
C GLU A 115 -3.86 7.25 -4.02
N ALA A 116 -3.97 6.87 -5.29
CA ALA A 116 -2.80 6.78 -6.17
C ALA A 116 -2.20 8.17 -6.38
N ASN A 117 -0.93 8.32 -6.06
CA ASN A 117 -0.19 9.57 -6.15
C ASN A 117 0.75 9.61 -7.37
N ILE A 118 0.63 8.66 -8.30
CA ILE A 118 1.37 8.62 -9.57
C ILE A 118 0.36 8.29 -10.68
N PRO A 119 0.37 8.98 -11.83
CA PRO A 119 -0.53 8.68 -12.91
C PRO A 119 -0.28 7.29 -13.49
N TYR A 120 -1.36 6.58 -13.84
CA TYR A 120 -1.28 5.32 -14.55
C TYR A 120 -0.89 5.53 -16.01
N LYS A 121 -0.06 4.63 -16.54
CA LYS A 121 0.23 4.56 -17.98
C LYS A 121 -0.99 4.10 -18.76
N THR A 122 -1.05 4.44 -20.04
CA THR A 122 -2.14 3.96 -20.92
C THR A 122 -2.20 2.42 -20.98
N SER A 123 -1.05 1.73 -20.86
CA SER A 123 -1.01 0.27 -20.81
C SER A 123 -1.63 -0.32 -19.54
N GLU A 124 -1.53 0.39 -18.42
CA GLU A 124 -2.06 -0.06 -17.12
C GLU A 124 -3.56 0.17 -17.05
N GLN A 125 -4.02 1.32 -17.55
CA GLN A 125 -5.42 1.61 -17.81
C GLN A 125 -6.06 0.51 -18.70
N ALA A 126 -5.40 0.11 -19.79
CA ALA A 126 -5.87 -0.98 -20.63
C ALA A 126 -5.91 -2.33 -19.90
N ALA A 127 -4.90 -2.63 -19.08
CA ALA A 127 -4.85 -3.86 -18.28
C ALA A 127 -5.97 -3.92 -17.22
N MET A 128 -6.23 -2.83 -16.52
CA MET A 128 -7.32 -2.69 -15.55
C MET A 128 -8.68 -2.86 -16.24
N LEU A 129 -8.88 -2.22 -17.39
CA LEU A 129 -10.11 -2.37 -18.16
C LEU A 129 -10.31 -3.80 -18.68
N GLN A 130 -9.25 -4.46 -19.15
CA GLN A 130 -9.29 -5.87 -19.54
C GLN A 130 -9.65 -6.76 -18.36
N TYR A 131 -9.05 -6.52 -17.19
CA TYR A 131 -9.34 -7.25 -15.95
C TYR A 131 -10.82 -7.15 -15.58
N VAL A 132 -11.39 -5.94 -15.60
CA VAL A 132 -12.80 -5.73 -15.28
C VAL A 132 -13.72 -6.37 -16.33
N ASN A 133 -13.44 -6.19 -17.62
CA ASN A 133 -14.25 -6.82 -18.67
C ASN A 133 -14.31 -8.35 -18.55
N ASN A 134 -13.26 -8.97 -18.01
CA ASN A 134 -13.16 -10.41 -17.77
C ASN A 134 -13.75 -10.87 -16.42
N GLY A 135 -14.49 -10.00 -15.71
CA GLY A 135 -15.19 -10.35 -14.47
C GLY A 135 -14.48 -9.87 -13.20
N GLY A 136 -13.33 -9.23 -13.30
CA GLY A 136 -12.65 -8.61 -12.17
C GLY A 136 -13.40 -7.41 -11.62
N SER A 137 -13.18 -7.09 -10.34
CA SER A 137 -13.74 -5.90 -9.71
C SER A 137 -12.65 -4.93 -9.25
N ILE A 138 -12.86 -3.63 -9.39
CA ILE A 138 -11.95 -2.60 -8.86
C ILE A 138 -12.66 -1.74 -7.81
N PHE A 139 -12.00 -1.46 -6.70
CA PHE A 139 -12.43 -0.45 -5.74
C PHE A 139 -11.44 0.71 -5.71
N PHE A 140 -11.85 1.86 -6.20
CA PHE A 140 -11.07 3.09 -6.14
C PHE A 140 -11.43 3.87 -4.88
N ILE A 141 -10.42 4.19 -4.07
CA ILE A 141 -10.55 5.02 -2.89
C ILE A 141 -9.78 6.30 -3.19
N ALA A 142 -10.52 7.35 -3.55
CA ALA A 142 -9.97 8.63 -3.98
C ALA A 142 -9.79 9.59 -2.80
N ASP A 143 -9.46 10.84 -3.12
CA ASP A 143 -9.50 11.95 -2.18
C ASP A 143 -9.82 13.26 -2.94
N HIS A 144 -9.97 14.37 -2.22
CA HIS A 144 -10.20 15.70 -2.75
C HIS A 144 -9.13 16.19 -3.75
N TYR A 145 -9.46 17.22 -4.54
CA TYR A 145 -8.45 17.94 -5.32
C TYR A 145 -7.57 18.79 -4.39
N ASN A 146 -6.28 18.98 -4.71
CA ASN A 146 -5.25 19.48 -3.78
C ASN A 146 -4.94 18.51 -2.62
N ALA A 147 -4.99 17.21 -2.91
CA ALA A 147 -4.54 16.14 -2.03
C ALA A 147 -3.11 15.62 -2.37
N ASP A 148 -2.45 16.09 -3.43
CA ASP A 148 -1.14 15.64 -3.92
C ASP A 148 -0.10 15.49 -2.79
N ARG A 149 0.25 14.23 -2.50
CA ARG A 149 1.02 13.85 -1.32
C ARG A 149 2.52 13.81 -1.59
N ASN A 150 2.94 13.71 -2.84
CA ASN A 150 4.35 13.67 -3.24
C ASN A 150 4.81 14.91 -4.02
N LYS A 151 3.93 15.89 -4.22
CA LYS A 151 4.18 17.17 -4.90
C LYS A 151 4.51 16.98 -6.39
N ASN A 152 3.87 16.02 -7.05
CA ASN A 152 4.04 15.75 -8.48
C ASN A 152 3.00 16.41 -9.38
N ARG A 153 2.03 17.13 -8.81
CA ARG A 153 0.88 17.76 -9.48
C ARG A 153 -0.20 16.79 -9.96
N TRP A 154 -0.21 15.57 -9.43
CA TRP A 154 -1.25 14.58 -9.68
C TRP A 154 -1.94 14.23 -8.37
N ASP A 155 -3.23 14.56 -8.30
CA ASP A 155 -4.13 14.05 -7.27
C ASP A 155 -4.65 12.64 -7.64
N ALA A 156 -5.09 11.88 -6.64
CA ALA A 156 -5.69 10.56 -6.88
C ALA A 156 -6.91 10.62 -7.79
N SER A 157 -7.73 11.68 -7.65
CA SER A 157 -8.85 11.94 -8.55
C SER A 157 -8.41 12.09 -10.01
N GLU A 158 -7.25 12.70 -10.27
CA GLU A 158 -6.68 12.86 -11.61
C GLU A 158 -6.09 11.55 -12.14
N ALA A 159 -5.34 10.83 -11.30
CA ALA A 159 -4.79 9.53 -11.66
C ALA A 159 -5.88 8.52 -12.05
N PHE A 160 -7.00 8.52 -11.32
CA PHE A 160 -8.14 7.65 -11.58
C PHE A 160 -8.96 8.14 -12.78
N ASN A 161 -9.25 9.44 -12.89
CA ASN A 161 -9.94 9.99 -14.05
C ASN A 161 -9.14 9.78 -15.35
N GLY A 162 -7.81 9.71 -15.26
CA GLY A 162 -6.91 9.51 -16.39
C GLY A 162 -6.41 10.81 -17.02
N TYR A 163 -6.64 11.96 -16.38
CA TYR A 163 -6.16 13.26 -16.85
C TYR A 163 -5.89 14.23 -15.70
N ARG A 164 -4.97 15.16 -15.96
CA ARG A 164 -4.63 16.27 -15.06
C ARG A 164 -5.44 17.52 -15.39
N ARG A 165 -6.12 18.08 -14.40
CA ARG A 165 -6.93 19.31 -14.47
C ARG A 165 -6.06 20.45 -14.96
N GLY A 166 -6.56 21.24 -15.91
CA GLY A 166 -5.82 22.39 -16.44
C GLY A 166 -4.64 22.06 -17.35
N ALA A 167 -4.39 20.78 -17.62
CA ALA A 167 -3.22 20.31 -18.34
C ALA A 167 -3.57 19.32 -19.45
N TRP A 168 -4.79 19.39 -19.98
CA TRP A 168 -5.32 18.42 -20.93
C TRP A 168 -4.39 18.15 -22.13
N SER A 169 -3.78 19.18 -22.71
CA SER A 169 -2.89 19.03 -23.86
C SER A 169 -1.52 18.41 -23.53
N ASN A 170 -1.08 18.48 -22.28
CA ASN A 170 0.21 17.97 -21.85
C ASN A 170 0.18 17.52 -20.38
N PRO A 171 0.17 16.21 -20.08
CA PRO A 171 0.15 15.70 -18.71
C PRO A 171 1.40 16.09 -17.90
N ALA A 172 2.49 16.50 -18.56
CA ALA A 172 3.73 16.95 -17.92
C ALA A 172 3.86 18.49 -17.86
N GLN A 173 2.78 19.24 -18.09
CA GLN A 173 2.81 20.70 -17.99
C GLN A 173 3.30 21.15 -16.61
N GLY A 174 4.24 22.11 -16.60
CA GLY A 174 4.84 22.63 -15.36
C GLY A 174 5.96 21.78 -14.76
N MET A 175 6.26 20.60 -15.32
CA MET A 175 7.36 19.74 -14.89
C MET A 175 8.70 20.18 -15.49
N SER A 176 9.80 19.86 -14.79
CA SER A 176 11.14 19.98 -15.37
C SER A 176 11.38 18.94 -16.47
N THR A 177 12.39 19.13 -17.31
CA THR A 177 12.74 18.13 -18.36
C THR A 177 13.12 16.78 -17.77
N GLU A 178 13.79 16.73 -16.61
CA GLU A 178 14.14 15.47 -15.94
C GLU A 178 12.91 14.75 -15.40
N GLU A 179 12.01 15.49 -14.76
CA GLU A 179 10.75 15.00 -14.20
C GLU A 179 9.81 14.46 -15.29
N ALA A 180 9.61 15.23 -16.36
CA ALA A 180 8.77 14.85 -17.49
C ALA A 180 9.27 13.61 -18.24
N ASN A 181 10.59 13.38 -18.26
CA ASN A 181 11.21 12.22 -18.90
C ASN A 181 11.40 11.03 -17.94
N SER A 182 10.98 11.15 -16.68
CA SER A 182 11.11 10.10 -15.68
C SER A 182 10.31 8.86 -16.07
N PHE A 183 10.71 7.70 -15.54
CA PHE A 183 9.98 6.44 -15.79
C PHE A 183 8.49 6.53 -15.40
N ALA A 184 8.18 7.27 -14.34
CA ALA A 184 6.81 7.47 -13.87
C ALA A 184 5.93 8.22 -14.88
N MET A 185 6.50 9.15 -15.66
CA MET A 185 5.74 9.95 -16.64
C MET A 185 5.78 9.39 -18.07
N GLN A 186 6.58 8.36 -18.34
CA GLN A 186 6.59 7.68 -19.64
C GLN A 186 5.23 7.07 -19.95
N ASP A 187 4.76 7.22 -21.18
CA ASP A 187 3.49 6.64 -21.67
C ASP A 187 2.24 7.05 -20.87
N VAL A 188 2.30 8.19 -20.18
CA VAL A 188 1.14 8.86 -19.59
C VAL A 188 0.49 9.74 -20.67
N ALA A 189 -0.81 9.57 -20.86
CA ALA A 189 -1.60 10.41 -21.77
C ALA A 189 -2.92 10.79 -21.10
N ASN A 190 -3.34 12.03 -21.28
CA ASN A 190 -4.64 12.48 -20.78
C ASN A 190 -5.77 11.81 -21.56
N SER A 191 -6.71 11.24 -20.83
CA SER A 191 -7.99 10.72 -21.32
C SER A 191 -9.03 10.87 -20.21
N ASP A 192 -10.31 10.83 -20.57
CA ASP A 192 -11.40 10.84 -19.57
C ASP A 192 -11.73 9.41 -19.14
N TRP A 193 -10.68 8.63 -18.84
CA TRP A 193 -10.69 7.17 -18.76
C TRP A 193 -11.75 6.60 -17.82
N LEU A 194 -11.89 7.14 -16.61
CA LEU A 194 -12.91 6.66 -15.66
C LEU A 194 -14.32 6.90 -16.21
N SER A 195 -14.54 8.06 -16.83
CA SER A 195 -15.84 8.45 -17.39
C SER A 195 -16.20 7.61 -18.60
N ASP A 196 -15.24 7.44 -19.52
CA ASP A 196 -15.42 6.71 -20.78
C ASP A 196 -15.67 5.21 -20.55
N ASN A 197 -15.09 4.62 -19.51
CA ASN A 197 -15.12 3.18 -19.28
C ASN A 197 -16.04 2.73 -18.15
N PHE A 198 -16.19 3.55 -17.10
CA PHE A 198 -16.97 3.21 -15.91
C PHE A 198 -18.21 4.10 -15.75
N GLY A 199 -18.43 5.07 -16.63
CA GLY A 199 -19.61 5.93 -16.60
C GLY A 199 -19.64 6.90 -15.42
N MET A 200 -18.48 7.18 -14.81
CA MET A 200 -18.36 8.07 -13.67
C MET A 200 -17.07 8.89 -13.72
N ARG A 201 -17.08 10.07 -13.12
CA ARG A 201 -15.90 10.94 -13.02
C ARG A 201 -15.79 11.47 -11.60
N ILE A 202 -14.61 11.38 -11.00
CA ILE A 202 -14.36 12.02 -9.70
C ILE A 202 -14.25 13.52 -9.96
N ARG A 203 -15.09 14.30 -9.31
CA ARG A 203 -15.11 15.77 -9.42
C ARG A 203 -13.94 16.33 -8.61
N TYR A 204 -13.47 17.51 -8.99
CA TYR A 204 -12.36 18.19 -8.30
C TYR A 204 -12.81 19.14 -7.19
N ASN A 205 -14.04 18.94 -6.69
CA ASN A 205 -14.52 19.65 -5.52
C ASN A 205 -13.79 19.13 -4.27
N ALA A 206 -13.75 19.97 -3.25
CA ALA A 206 -13.06 19.69 -1.98
C ALA A 206 -13.99 20.13 -0.85
N LEU A 207 -14.83 19.20 -0.43
CA LEU A 207 -15.78 19.37 0.66
C LEU A 207 -15.06 19.20 1.99
N GLY A 208 -15.51 19.86 3.06
CA GLY A 208 -14.89 19.78 4.39
C GLY A 208 -15.33 18.56 5.19
N ASP A 209 -15.33 18.69 6.52
CA ASP A 209 -15.83 17.65 7.42
C ASP A 209 -17.35 17.57 7.34
N ILE A 210 -17.88 16.44 6.86
CA ILE A 210 -19.30 16.23 6.59
C ILE A 210 -19.69 14.79 6.92
N ASN A 211 -20.92 14.59 7.38
CA ASN A 211 -21.52 13.26 7.44
C ASN A 211 -22.45 13.09 6.23
N ALA A 212 -22.06 12.25 5.27
CA ALA A 212 -22.89 11.92 4.12
C ALA A 212 -24.05 11.02 4.58
N ASN A 213 -25.27 11.55 4.52
CA ASN A 213 -26.45 10.96 5.16
C ASN A 213 -27.65 10.82 4.21
N ILE A 214 -27.47 11.12 2.93
CA ILE A 214 -28.47 10.83 1.90
C ILE A 214 -28.12 9.46 1.32
N ILE A 215 -28.69 8.43 1.92
CA ILE A 215 -28.41 7.03 1.59
C ILE A 215 -29.48 6.50 0.63
N VAL A 216 -29.06 5.96 -0.52
CA VAL A 216 -29.99 5.29 -1.44
C VAL A 216 -30.52 4.02 -0.77
N PRO A 217 -31.84 3.73 -0.81
CA PRO A 217 -32.40 2.55 -0.18
C PRO A 217 -31.72 1.25 -0.64
N PRO A 218 -31.51 0.24 0.23
CA PRO A 218 -30.78 -0.99 -0.12
C PRO A 218 -31.26 -1.67 -1.39
N GLN A 219 -32.58 -1.75 -1.61
CA GLN A 219 -33.18 -2.37 -2.79
C GLN A 219 -32.89 -1.61 -4.09
N GLN A 220 -32.48 -0.34 -4.00
CA GLN A 220 -32.06 0.51 -5.12
C GLN A 220 -30.53 0.69 -5.16
N ALA A 221 -29.80 0.09 -4.23
CA ALA A 221 -28.34 0.14 -4.13
C ALA A 221 -27.73 -1.27 -4.10
N LEU A 222 -28.43 -2.28 -4.65
CA LEU A 222 -27.95 -3.67 -4.73
C LEU A 222 -27.56 -4.24 -3.35
N ASP A 223 -28.31 -3.84 -2.32
CA ASP A 223 -28.11 -4.13 -0.90
C ASP A 223 -26.81 -3.59 -0.27
N ILE A 224 -26.03 -2.80 -1.01
CA ILE A 224 -24.75 -2.25 -0.53
C ILE A 224 -24.96 -1.29 0.65
N THR A 225 -26.06 -0.52 0.65
CA THR A 225 -26.37 0.44 1.71
C THR A 225 -27.16 -0.17 2.87
N ASN A 226 -27.27 -1.49 2.93
CA ASN A 226 -27.95 -2.16 4.02
C ASN A 226 -27.28 -1.84 5.37
N GLN A 227 -28.07 -1.33 6.32
CA GLN A 227 -27.64 -0.86 7.65
C GLN A 227 -26.70 0.36 7.64
N VAL A 228 -26.60 1.08 6.53
CA VAL A 228 -25.83 2.33 6.44
C VAL A 228 -26.79 3.51 6.61
N ASN A 229 -26.52 4.38 7.56
CA ASN A 229 -27.28 5.62 7.82
C ASN A 229 -26.44 6.86 7.55
N SER A 230 -25.14 6.79 7.83
CA SER A 230 -24.21 7.89 7.63
C SER A 230 -22.81 7.36 7.31
N VAL A 231 -22.07 8.11 6.50
CA VAL A 231 -20.66 7.85 6.19
C VAL A 231 -19.86 9.10 6.50
N ALA A 232 -18.73 8.98 7.19
CA ALA A 232 -17.88 10.14 7.47
C ALA A 232 -17.23 10.67 6.18
N MET A 233 -16.88 11.94 6.17
CA MET A 233 -16.06 12.58 5.15
C MET A 233 -15.18 13.61 5.85
N HIS A 234 -13.88 13.57 5.57
CA HIS A 234 -12.84 14.45 6.07
C HIS A 234 -12.00 14.97 4.91
N ALA A 235 -12.47 16.06 4.31
CA ALA A 235 -11.90 16.62 3.08
C ALA A 235 -12.19 15.76 1.84
N GLY A 236 -13.44 15.46 1.49
CA GLY A 236 -13.73 14.56 0.35
C GLY A 236 -13.96 15.25 -1.01
N SER A 237 -13.89 14.46 -2.07
CA SER A 237 -14.47 14.74 -3.39
C SER A 237 -15.83 14.05 -3.57
N THR A 238 -16.53 14.43 -4.64
CA THR A 238 -17.74 13.73 -5.09
C THR A 238 -17.53 13.13 -6.48
N ILE A 239 -18.45 12.28 -6.91
CA ILE A 239 -18.43 11.53 -8.15
C ILE A 239 -19.63 11.95 -8.99
N ALA A 240 -19.36 12.43 -10.20
CA ALA A 240 -20.36 12.66 -11.21
C ALA A 240 -20.71 11.34 -11.92
N ILE A 241 -22.00 11.07 -12.07
CA ILE A 241 -22.50 10.01 -12.94
C ILE A 241 -22.55 10.56 -14.37
N THR A 242 -21.73 10.00 -15.26
CA THR A 242 -21.67 10.43 -16.67
C THR A 242 -22.43 9.49 -17.59
N ASN A 243 -22.58 8.21 -17.22
CA ASN A 243 -23.42 7.24 -17.92
C ASN A 243 -24.29 6.42 -16.95
N PRO A 244 -25.55 6.82 -16.72
CA PRO A 244 -26.45 6.15 -15.79
C PRO A 244 -26.87 4.73 -16.18
N GLN A 245 -26.60 4.29 -17.42
CA GLN A 245 -26.87 2.92 -17.83
C GLN A 245 -25.92 1.92 -17.17
N ILE A 246 -24.73 2.38 -16.78
CA ILE A 246 -23.68 1.54 -16.20
C ILE A 246 -23.18 2.04 -14.86
N ALA A 247 -23.49 3.27 -14.45
CA ALA A 247 -23.06 3.85 -13.18
C ALA A 247 -24.23 4.38 -12.35
N LYS A 248 -24.08 4.37 -11.03
CA LYS A 248 -25.09 4.83 -10.07
C LYS A 248 -24.45 5.35 -8.79
N GLY A 249 -24.92 6.50 -8.30
CA GLY A 249 -24.57 6.97 -6.96
C GLY A 249 -25.41 6.29 -5.89
N ILE A 250 -24.80 5.93 -4.76
CA ILE A 250 -25.45 5.17 -3.68
C ILE A 250 -25.39 5.87 -2.31
N VAL A 251 -24.47 6.80 -2.13
CA VAL A 251 -24.35 7.65 -0.94
C VAL A 251 -24.12 9.07 -1.41
N TYR A 252 -24.82 10.04 -0.83
CA TYR A 252 -24.72 11.46 -1.16
C TYR A 252 -24.55 12.31 0.10
N VAL A 253 -23.92 13.47 -0.07
CA VAL A 253 -23.76 14.47 0.99
C VAL A 253 -25.09 15.20 1.26
N PRO A 254 -25.31 15.75 2.48
CA PRO A 254 -26.46 16.60 2.76
C PRO A 254 -26.45 17.88 1.92
N ALA A 255 -27.48 18.73 2.07
CA ALA A 255 -27.41 20.10 1.56
C ALA A 255 -26.26 20.85 2.24
N LEU A 256 -25.50 21.60 1.44
CA LEU A 256 -24.30 22.32 1.85
C LEU A 256 -24.42 23.80 1.48
N THR A 257 -23.53 24.58 2.08
CA THR A 257 -23.22 25.95 1.70
C THR A 257 -21.73 26.04 1.43
N SER A 258 -21.28 27.15 0.86
CA SER A 258 -19.86 27.42 0.65
C SER A 258 -19.01 27.41 1.94
N SER A 259 -19.63 27.46 3.13
CA SER A 259 -18.90 27.38 4.41
C SER A 259 -18.41 25.96 4.73
N GLN A 260 -19.00 24.93 4.12
CA GLN A 260 -18.62 23.53 4.28
C GLN A 260 -17.59 23.06 3.25
N LYS A 261 -16.91 23.98 2.54
CA LYS A 261 -15.74 23.62 1.75
C LYS A 261 -14.56 23.28 2.66
N TRP A 262 -13.65 22.46 2.17
CA TRP A 262 -12.36 22.29 2.82
C TRP A 262 -11.61 23.64 2.85
N PRO A 263 -10.99 24.05 3.98
CA PRO A 263 -10.38 25.37 4.10
C PRO A 263 -9.28 25.66 3.07
N ASN A 264 -8.62 24.63 2.54
CA ASN A 264 -7.58 24.76 1.52
C ASN A 264 -8.07 24.39 0.10
N ALA A 265 -9.39 24.31 -0.12
CA ALA A 265 -9.95 24.17 -1.45
C ALA A 265 -9.44 25.31 -2.35
N VAL A 266 -8.91 24.94 -3.52
CA VAL A 266 -8.27 25.87 -4.46
C VAL A 266 -9.25 26.53 -5.43
N ASP A 267 -10.53 26.17 -5.34
CA ASP A 267 -11.65 26.82 -6.01
C ASP A 267 -12.85 27.02 -5.04
N GLN A 268 -14.08 27.05 -5.57
CA GLN A 268 -15.30 27.21 -4.77
C GLN A 268 -15.53 26.07 -3.75
N GLY A 269 -14.94 24.90 -3.95
CA GLY A 269 -14.94 23.76 -3.02
C GLY A 269 -16.27 23.00 -2.93
N VAL A 270 -17.40 23.70 -2.84
CA VAL A 270 -18.77 23.16 -2.98
C VAL A 270 -19.34 23.66 -4.31
N TYR A 271 -19.82 22.76 -5.17
CA TYR A 271 -20.13 23.09 -6.58
C TYR A 271 -21.61 23.37 -6.84
N ASN A 272 -22.51 22.67 -6.14
CA ASN A 272 -23.96 22.67 -6.38
C ASN A 272 -24.76 22.61 -5.05
N ASP A 273 -24.24 23.22 -3.97
CA ASP A 273 -24.90 23.33 -2.67
C ASP A 273 -25.27 21.98 -2.03
N GLY A 274 -24.52 20.92 -2.31
CA GLY A 274 -24.73 19.61 -1.69
C GLY A 274 -25.84 18.76 -2.33
N GLY A 275 -26.26 17.72 -1.61
CA GLY A 275 -27.28 16.78 -2.08
C GLY A 275 -26.87 15.98 -3.32
N VAL A 276 -27.88 15.48 -4.05
CA VAL A 276 -27.67 14.72 -5.30
C VAL A 276 -27.03 15.58 -6.40
N ALA A 277 -27.30 16.89 -6.41
CA ALA A 277 -26.75 17.82 -7.40
C ALA A 277 -25.23 18.03 -7.24
N GLU A 278 -24.69 17.87 -6.03
CA GLU A 278 -23.25 17.87 -5.78
C GLU A 278 -22.55 16.63 -6.36
N GLY A 279 -23.30 15.59 -6.71
CA GLY A 279 -22.74 14.30 -7.11
C GLY A 279 -22.66 13.33 -5.94
N ALA A 280 -22.43 12.07 -6.27
CA ALA A 280 -22.38 10.99 -5.29
C ALA A 280 -21.11 11.10 -4.44
N TYR A 281 -21.18 10.75 -3.17
CA TYR A 281 -19.97 10.51 -2.38
C TYR A 281 -19.43 9.09 -2.61
N VAL A 282 -20.32 8.13 -2.82
CA VAL A 282 -19.98 6.76 -3.20
C VAL A 282 -20.80 6.36 -4.42
N ALA A 283 -20.12 5.83 -5.44
CA ALA A 283 -20.73 5.38 -6.68
C ALA A 283 -20.27 3.97 -7.06
N ILE A 284 -21.08 3.29 -7.85
CA ILE A 284 -20.80 1.95 -8.37
C ILE A 284 -20.99 1.93 -9.89
N ALA A 285 -20.29 1.01 -10.56
CA ALA A 285 -20.49 0.76 -11.98
C ALA A 285 -20.44 -0.72 -12.36
N LYS A 286 -21.08 -1.03 -13.48
CA LYS A 286 -21.01 -2.33 -14.17
C LYS A 286 -20.29 -2.16 -15.51
N VAL A 287 -19.22 -2.93 -15.73
CA VAL A 287 -18.41 -2.86 -16.96
C VAL A 287 -18.13 -4.27 -17.45
N GLY A 288 -18.75 -4.65 -18.57
CA GLY A 288 -18.68 -6.02 -19.06
C GLY A 288 -19.16 -7.02 -18.00
N LEU A 289 -18.37 -8.06 -17.75
CA LEU A 289 -18.68 -9.06 -16.71
C LEU A 289 -18.31 -8.58 -15.31
N GLY A 290 -17.39 -7.63 -15.16
CA GLY A 290 -16.95 -7.08 -13.88
C GLY A 290 -17.67 -5.81 -13.48
N LYS A 291 -17.10 -5.09 -12.51
CA LYS A 291 -17.68 -3.90 -11.89
C LYS A 291 -16.65 -3.05 -11.16
N ALA A 292 -17.05 -1.86 -10.76
CA ALA A 292 -16.24 -1.02 -9.91
C ALA A 292 -17.05 -0.30 -8.83
N ALA A 293 -16.37 0.14 -7.79
CA ALA A 293 -16.86 1.11 -6.82
C ALA A 293 -15.85 2.25 -6.66
N VAL A 294 -16.35 3.43 -6.31
CA VAL A 294 -15.55 4.62 -6.01
C VAL A 294 -16.08 5.28 -4.74
N ILE A 295 -15.19 5.60 -3.80
CA ILE A 295 -15.45 6.53 -2.69
C ILE A 295 -14.55 7.76 -2.88
N GLY A 296 -15.12 8.94 -2.66
CA GLY A 296 -14.44 10.22 -2.92
C GLY A 296 -13.45 10.69 -1.86
N ASP A 297 -13.19 9.87 -0.83
CA ASP A 297 -12.37 10.20 0.33
C ASP A 297 -11.75 8.91 0.89
N SER A 298 -10.47 8.98 1.24
CA SER A 298 -9.71 7.86 1.80
C SER A 298 -9.88 7.75 3.31
N SER A 299 -10.20 8.85 4.00
CA SER A 299 -10.30 8.95 5.45
C SER A 299 -11.22 7.91 6.10
N PRO A 300 -12.44 7.61 5.57
CA PRO A 300 -13.31 6.57 6.14
C PRO A 300 -12.75 5.15 6.06
N VAL A 301 -11.70 4.94 5.26
CA VAL A 301 -11.03 3.65 5.12
C VAL A 301 -9.78 3.58 6.03
N GLU A 302 -9.24 4.73 6.40
CA GLU A 302 -8.00 4.82 7.16
C GLU A 302 -8.12 4.29 8.60
N ASP A 303 -6.99 3.83 9.13
CA ASP A 303 -6.75 3.61 10.54
C ASP A 303 -5.47 4.34 11.02
N ALA A 304 -5.27 4.38 12.33
CA ALA A 304 -4.13 5.04 12.97
C ALA A 304 -2.81 4.23 12.94
N THR A 305 -2.51 3.50 11.86
CA THR A 305 -1.31 2.63 11.78
C THR A 305 -0.34 2.97 10.64
N PRO A 306 0.09 4.23 10.45
CA PRO A 306 1.10 4.53 9.45
C PRO A 306 2.40 3.79 9.78
N LYS A 307 3.03 3.26 8.74
CA LYS A 307 4.19 2.38 8.79
C LYS A 307 5.49 3.09 8.42
N TYR A 308 5.46 3.96 7.41
CA TYR A 308 6.65 4.58 6.84
C TYR A 308 6.76 6.06 7.21
N LEU A 309 7.97 6.63 7.06
CA LEU A 309 8.20 8.07 7.16
C LEU A 309 7.93 8.76 5.82
N ARG A 310 7.71 10.07 5.83
CA ARG A 310 7.51 10.86 4.61
C ARG A 310 8.77 10.89 3.74
N GLU A 311 8.63 10.59 2.46
CA GLU A 311 9.71 10.52 1.47
C GLU A 311 10.50 11.84 1.42
N GLU A 312 9.80 12.96 1.48
CA GLU A 312 10.37 14.29 1.34
C GLU A 312 11.26 14.71 2.52
N ASN A 313 10.83 14.42 3.75
CA ASN A 313 11.37 15.07 4.95
C ASN A 313 11.58 14.16 6.16
N GLY A 314 11.26 12.86 6.04
CA GLY A 314 11.48 11.85 7.08
C GLY A 314 10.61 12.06 8.31
N GLN A 315 9.59 12.93 8.27
CA GLN A 315 8.68 13.10 9.38
C GLN A 315 7.75 11.90 9.50
N LYS A 316 7.23 11.70 10.72
CA LYS A 316 6.18 10.72 10.95
C LYS A 316 4.90 11.13 10.24
N LYS A 317 4.20 10.12 9.75
CA LYS A 317 2.86 10.25 9.19
C LYS A 317 1.81 10.24 10.28
N LYS A 318 0.65 10.81 9.96
CA LYS A 318 -0.49 10.86 10.86
C LYS A 318 -1.73 10.59 10.03
N THR A 319 -2.40 9.51 10.35
CA THR A 319 -3.66 9.08 9.74
C THR A 319 -4.81 9.25 10.73
N TYR A 320 -6.01 8.99 10.24
CA TYR A 320 -7.25 9.05 11.00
C TYR A 320 -7.79 7.64 11.23
N ASP A 321 -8.52 7.42 12.33
CA ASP A 321 -9.15 6.12 12.62
C ASP A 321 -10.57 6.06 12.03
N GLY A 322 -10.67 6.41 10.75
CA GLY A 322 -11.95 6.64 10.07
C GLY A 322 -12.72 5.37 9.76
N PHE A 323 -12.05 4.21 9.65
CA PHE A 323 -12.73 2.93 9.51
C PHE A 323 -13.76 2.65 10.63
N LYS A 324 -13.58 3.26 11.81
CA LYS A 324 -14.47 3.12 12.97
C LYS A 324 -15.52 4.22 13.08
N GLU A 325 -15.54 5.18 12.17
CA GLU A 325 -16.48 6.29 12.18
C GLU A 325 -17.80 5.91 11.52
N GLN A 326 -18.86 6.62 11.91
CA GLN A 326 -20.25 6.45 11.44
C GLN A 326 -20.63 4.98 11.17
N ASP A 327 -21.05 4.66 9.94
CA ASP A 327 -21.29 3.30 9.44
C ASP A 327 -20.24 2.91 8.37
N ASP A 328 -19.03 3.46 8.45
CA ASP A 328 -18.01 3.41 7.39
C ASP A 328 -17.56 1.95 7.13
N ALA A 329 -17.19 1.22 8.19
CA ALA A 329 -16.89 -0.20 8.10
C ALA A 329 -18.04 -1.02 7.51
N ILE A 330 -19.30 -0.68 7.81
CA ILE A 330 -20.47 -1.42 7.30
C ILE A 330 -20.55 -1.23 5.78
N LEU A 331 -20.47 0.01 5.30
CA LEU A 331 -20.50 0.30 3.87
C LEU A 331 -19.34 -0.36 3.13
N LEU A 332 -18.11 -0.20 3.64
CA LEU A 332 -16.91 -0.75 3.02
C LEU A 332 -16.97 -2.27 2.91
N MET A 333 -17.46 -2.95 3.95
CA MET A 333 -17.60 -4.40 3.92
C MET A 333 -18.75 -4.87 3.03
N ASN A 334 -19.85 -4.11 2.93
CA ASN A 334 -20.92 -4.40 1.97
C ASN A 334 -20.45 -4.21 0.53
N LEU A 335 -19.61 -3.19 0.26
CA LEU A 335 -18.97 -3.00 -1.04
C LEU A 335 -18.07 -4.18 -1.39
N ILE A 336 -17.24 -4.66 -0.47
CA ILE A 336 -16.39 -5.85 -0.70
C ILE A 336 -17.25 -7.09 -0.99
N ASP A 337 -18.31 -7.32 -0.22
CA ASP A 337 -19.21 -8.45 -0.45
C ASP A 337 -19.84 -8.35 -1.85
N TRP A 338 -20.36 -7.18 -2.24
CA TRP A 338 -20.91 -6.95 -3.58
C TRP A 338 -19.86 -7.13 -4.68
N LEU A 339 -18.71 -6.45 -4.60
CA LEU A 339 -17.62 -6.53 -5.59
C LEU A 339 -17.11 -7.96 -5.78
N SER A 340 -17.15 -8.79 -4.72
CA SER A 340 -16.71 -10.18 -4.79
C SER A 340 -17.69 -11.14 -5.48
N ASN A 341 -18.94 -10.74 -5.66
CA ASN A 341 -20.00 -11.58 -6.20
C ASN A 341 -20.14 -11.37 -7.70
N GLN A 342 -20.19 -12.46 -8.47
CA GLN A 342 -20.38 -12.39 -9.91
C GLN A 342 -21.86 -12.34 -10.26
N GLU A 343 -22.22 -11.49 -11.22
CA GLU A 343 -23.58 -11.42 -11.76
C GLU A 343 -23.58 -11.62 -13.28
N SER A 344 -24.75 -11.96 -13.82
CA SER A 344 -24.92 -12.20 -15.26
C SER A 344 -25.25 -10.94 -16.07
N TYR A 345 -25.69 -9.86 -15.40
CA TYR A 345 -25.98 -8.61 -16.08
C TYR A 345 -24.70 -7.85 -16.41
N THR A 346 -24.76 -7.01 -17.44
CA THR A 346 -23.62 -6.22 -17.96
C THR A 346 -23.90 -4.72 -17.91
N SER A 347 -25.12 -4.33 -17.55
CA SER A 347 -25.57 -2.95 -17.39
C SER A 347 -26.68 -2.91 -16.33
N PHE A 348 -26.83 -1.78 -15.65
CA PHE A 348 -27.90 -1.55 -14.68
C PHE A 348 -29.30 -1.53 -15.32
N THR A 349 -29.41 -1.32 -16.64
CA THR A 349 -30.67 -1.46 -17.39
C THR A 349 -31.27 -2.87 -17.33
N GLN A 350 -30.45 -3.88 -17.03
CA GLN A 350 -30.83 -5.29 -16.99
C GLN A 350 -31.21 -5.76 -15.57
N VAL A 351 -31.05 -4.91 -14.55
CA VAL A 351 -31.38 -5.26 -13.15
C VAL A 351 -32.87 -4.99 -12.90
N PRO A 352 -33.69 -6.03 -12.64
CA PRO A 352 -35.12 -5.84 -12.46
C PRO A 352 -35.46 -4.92 -11.29
N GLY A 353 -36.28 -3.89 -11.54
CA GLY A 353 -36.74 -2.96 -10.52
C GLY A 353 -35.72 -1.91 -10.08
N LEU A 354 -34.50 -1.91 -10.65
CA LEU A 354 -33.51 -0.88 -10.38
C LEU A 354 -33.85 0.41 -11.13
N GLN A 355 -33.95 1.51 -10.41
CA GLN A 355 -34.08 2.84 -10.98
C GLN A 355 -32.71 3.34 -11.39
N LEU A 356 -32.54 3.62 -12.68
CA LEU A 356 -31.32 4.24 -13.19
C LEU A 356 -31.15 5.62 -12.58
N ASP A 357 -29.90 6.03 -12.43
CA ASP A 357 -29.58 7.39 -12.03
C ASP A 357 -29.87 8.39 -13.17
N THR A 358 -29.64 9.67 -12.88
CA THR A 358 -29.56 10.71 -13.91
C THR A 358 -28.12 11.17 -14.04
N SER A 359 -27.73 11.65 -15.24
CA SER A 359 -26.39 12.20 -15.39
C SER A 359 -26.25 13.45 -14.51
N THR A 360 -25.14 13.53 -13.78
CA THR A 360 -24.84 14.69 -12.93
C THR A 360 -24.65 15.92 -13.81
N ALA A 361 -25.29 17.04 -13.44
CA ALA A 361 -25.08 18.31 -14.11
C ALA A 361 -23.68 18.85 -13.77
N LEU A 362 -22.87 19.03 -14.80
CA LEU A 362 -21.49 19.49 -14.68
C LEU A 362 -21.38 20.98 -15.00
N LEU A 363 -20.48 21.65 -14.28
CA LEU A 363 -20.04 23.01 -14.58
C LEU A 363 -19.15 23.00 -15.84
N PRO A 364 -19.06 24.10 -16.60
CA PRO A 364 -18.30 24.12 -17.85
C PRO A 364 -16.83 23.71 -17.70
N PHE A 365 -16.17 24.10 -16.60
CA PHE A 365 -14.76 23.78 -16.35
C PHE A 365 -14.52 22.31 -15.96
N GLU A 366 -15.57 21.53 -15.70
CA GLU A 366 -15.48 20.09 -15.42
C GLU A 366 -15.41 19.25 -16.71
N THR A 367 -15.53 19.89 -17.87
CA THR A 367 -15.15 19.30 -19.15
C THR A 367 -13.62 19.24 -19.22
N PRO A 368 -12.98 18.07 -19.36
CA PRO A 368 -11.52 17.94 -19.23
C PRO A 368 -10.72 18.92 -20.10
N GLN A 369 -11.13 19.11 -21.36
CA GLN A 369 -10.49 20.02 -22.32
C GLN A 369 -10.65 21.50 -21.98
N LEU A 370 -11.66 21.85 -21.19
CA LEU A 370 -11.95 23.22 -20.75
C LEU A 370 -11.54 23.45 -19.29
N SER A 371 -11.01 22.42 -18.63
CA SER A 371 -10.53 22.55 -17.26
C SER A 371 -9.32 23.48 -17.21
N THR A 372 -9.19 24.17 -16.08
CA THR A 372 -8.11 25.10 -15.80
C THR A 372 -7.42 24.72 -14.51
N GLU A 373 -6.13 25.04 -14.41
CA GLU A 373 -5.36 25.01 -13.17
C GLU A 373 -5.79 26.25 -12.34
N PRO A 374 -6.57 26.09 -11.25
CA PRO A 374 -7.17 27.22 -10.55
C PRO A 374 -6.16 28.01 -9.70
N GLN A 375 -5.08 27.36 -9.25
CA GLN A 375 -3.92 27.95 -8.60
C GLN A 375 -2.65 27.25 -9.10
N PRO A 376 -1.46 27.87 -9.03
CA PRO A 376 -0.22 27.24 -9.50
C PRO A 376 0.14 25.95 -8.77
N GLU A 377 0.51 24.92 -9.52
CA GLU A 377 0.92 23.61 -9.02
C GLU A 377 2.46 23.38 -9.17
N PRO A 378 3.10 22.60 -8.27
CA PRO A 378 2.49 21.91 -7.12
C PRO A 378 2.12 22.92 -6.02
N TRP A 379 1.06 22.61 -5.27
CA TRP A 379 0.45 23.48 -4.26
C TRP A 379 1.42 23.95 -3.17
N ALA A 380 2.48 23.18 -2.95
CA ALA A 380 3.65 23.57 -2.20
C ALA A 380 4.91 23.10 -2.94
N ALA A 381 5.97 23.92 -2.91
CA ALA A 381 7.23 23.52 -3.50
C ALA A 381 7.80 22.27 -2.81
N PRO A 382 8.38 21.33 -3.58
CA PRO A 382 9.19 20.24 -3.03
C PRO A 382 10.36 20.76 -2.20
N ALA A 383 10.69 20.08 -1.11
CA ALA A 383 11.89 20.36 -0.32
C ALA A 383 13.15 20.22 -1.18
N ALA A 384 14.17 21.00 -0.86
CA ALA A 384 15.43 20.98 -1.61
C ALA A 384 16.02 19.57 -1.67
N GLY A 385 16.29 19.09 -2.89
CA GLY A 385 16.89 17.78 -3.16
C GLY A 385 15.90 16.61 -3.18
N TYR A 386 14.61 16.82 -2.88
CA TYR A 386 13.59 15.79 -3.02
C TYR A 386 13.08 15.74 -4.47
N LYS A 387 13.05 14.53 -5.05
CA LYS A 387 12.50 14.25 -6.38
C LYS A 387 11.54 13.06 -6.24
N TRP A 388 10.24 13.29 -6.38
CA TRP A 388 9.21 12.25 -6.19
C TRP A 388 9.38 11.04 -7.13
N TRP A 389 10.03 11.24 -8.28
CA TRP A 389 10.31 10.22 -9.29
C TRP A 389 11.65 9.50 -9.12
N ASP A 390 12.44 9.84 -8.09
CA ASP A 390 13.76 9.28 -7.83
C ASP A 390 13.89 8.90 -6.35
N ALA A 391 13.70 7.61 -6.09
CA ALA A 391 13.73 7.04 -4.74
C ALA A 391 15.09 7.17 -4.03
N SER A 392 16.18 7.46 -4.75
CA SER A 392 17.48 7.75 -4.13
C SER A 392 17.47 9.06 -3.32
N THR A 393 16.48 9.93 -3.57
CA THR A 393 16.29 11.19 -2.85
C THR A 393 15.42 11.06 -1.60
N PHE A 394 14.74 9.92 -1.42
CA PHE A 394 13.80 9.72 -0.32
C PHE A 394 14.53 9.63 1.02
N LYS A 395 13.91 10.14 2.08
CA LYS A 395 14.47 10.08 3.42
C LYS A 395 14.45 8.65 3.96
N SER A 396 15.48 8.30 4.73
CA SER A 396 15.58 7.02 5.41
C SER A 396 14.32 6.73 6.22
N GLY A 397 13.81 5.51 6.14
CA GLY A 397 12.57 5.07 6.80
C GLY A 397 11.30 5.29 5.98
N SER A 398 11.39 5.94 4.81
CA SER A 398 10.31 5.99 3.82
C SER A 398 10.29 4.74 2.96
N TYR A 399 9.12 4.41 2.40
CA TYR A 399 9.00 3.31 1.45
C TYR A 399 9.85 3.57 0.21
N GLY A 400 10.60 2.58 -0.25
CA GLY A 400 11.51 2.68 -1.38
C GLY A 400 12.76 3.51 -1.13
N ALA A 401 12.92 4.11 0.06
CA ALA A 401 14.13 4.85 0.40
C ALA A 401 15.33 3.90 0.40
N SER A 402 16.44 4.40 -0.11
CA SER A 402 17.72 3.70 0.03
C SER A 402 18.02 3.57 1.53
N SER A 403 18.04 2.34 2.03
CA SER A 403 18.34 1.98 3.42
C SER A 403 19.80 2.29 3.79
N GLY A 404 20.14 3.58 3.89
CA GLY A 404 21.37 4.09 4.51
C GLY A 404 22.68 3.44 4.08
N GLY A 405 22.74 2.88 2.86
CA GLY A 405 23.91 2.17 2.37
C GLY A 405 23.61 1.65 0.97
N GLN A 406 24.46 2.02 0.03
CA GLN A 406 24.34 1.69 -1.39
C GLN A 406 24.10 0.20 -1.60
N ASN A 407 23.18 -0.16 -2.51
CA ASN A 407 23.22 -1.48 -3.11
C ASN A 407 24.37 -1.49 -4.12
N PRO A 408 25.34 -2.41 -4.02
CA PRO A 408 26.40 -2.50 -5.02
C PRO A 408 25.77 -2.81 -6.37
N SER A 409 26.00 -1.95 -7.37
CA SER A 409 25.43 -2.13 -8.71
C SER A 409 26.08 -3.26 -9.50
N GLY A 410 27.15 -3.86 -8.97
CA GLY A 410 27.68 -5.16 -9.39
C GLY A 410 27.40 -6.22 -8.31
N ASN A 411 26.97 -7.42 -8.71
CA ASN A 411 26.79 -8.54 -7.79
C ASN A 411 28.02 -8.67 -6.86
N PRO A 412 27.87 -8.58 -5.53
CA PRO A 412 28.95 -8.90 -4.61
C PRO A 412 29.51 -10.27 -4.94
N SER A 413 30.78 -10.50 -4.68
CA SER A 413 31.41 -11.80 -4.87
C SER A 413 32.22 -12.18 -3.64
N MET A 414 32.44 -13.48 -3.45
CA MET A 414 33.28 -14.01 -2.39
C MET A 414 34.29 -15.00 -2.95
N THR A 415 35.54 -14.88 -2.50
CA THR A 415 36.54 -15.94 -2.63
C THR A 415 36.72 -16.63 -1.27
N HIS A 416 36.66 -17.96 -1.27
CA HIS A 416 36.72 -18.79 -0.08
C HIS A 416 37.34 -20.16 -0.41
N PRO A 417 37.81 -20.94 0.58
CA PRO A 417 38.24 -22.32 0.35
C PRO A 417 37.07 -23.22 -0.11
N ALA A 418 37.38 -24.22 -0.93
CA ALA A 418 36.39 -25.19 -1.42
C ALA A 418 35.91 -26.17 -0.33
N SER A 419 36.69 -26.35 0.74
CA SER A 419 36.36 -27.19 1.88
C SER A 419 36.75 -26.47 3.17
N LEU A 420 35.93 -26.61 4.20
CA LEU A 420 36.07 -25.95 5.49
C LEU A 420 36.23 -27.00 6.59
N THR A 421 37.18 -26.83 7.50
CA THR A 421 37.32 -27.70 8.68
C THR A 421 36.60 -27.08 9.87
N ALA A 422 35.72 -27.83 10.52
CA ALA A 422 34.91 -27.34 11.63
C ALA A 422 35.76 -26.80 12.79
N GLY A 423 35.44 -25.60 13.27
CA GLY A 423 36.19 -24.94 14.35
C GLY A 423 37.52 -24.31 13.93
N MET A 424 38.02 -24.58 12.73
CA MET A 424 39.25 -23.97 12.22
C MET A 424 38.94 -22.67 11.48
N PRO A 425 39.71 -21.59 11.73
CA PRO A 425 39.52 -20.35 10.99
C PRO A 425 39.92 -20.48 9.51
N PHE A 426 39.22 -19.75 8.66
CA PHE A 426 39.48 -19.64 7.23
C PHE A 426 39.20 -18.21 6.74
N ASP A 427 39.87 -17.83 5.65
CA ASP A 427 39.70 -16.51 5.05
C ASP A 427 38.52 -16.49 4.07
N VAL A 428 37.76 -15.41 4.11
CA VAL A 428 36.77 -15.06 3.10
C VAL A 428 37.10 -13.66 2.60
N THR A 429 37.34 -13.52 1.29
CA THR A 429 37.54 -12.21 0.65
C THR A 429 36.25 -11.80 -0.02
N ILE A 430 35.68 -10.68 0.41
CA ILE A 430 34.45 -10.10 -0.11
C ILE A 430 34.83 -8.98 -1.07
N SER A 431 34.23 -8.95 -2.26
CA SER A 431 34.35 -7.84 -3.21
C SER A 431 32.97 -7.30 -3.59
N ALA A 432 32.81 -5.98 -3.56
CA ALA A 432 31.63 -5.26 -3.99
C ALA A 432 32.04 -4.10 -4.90
N SER A 433 31.32 -3.87 -6.00
CA SER A 433 31.61 -2.81 -6.97
C SER A 433 30.37 -1.99 -7.29
N GLY A 434 30.55 -0.82 -7.90
CA GLY A 434 29.45 0.10 -8.17
C GLY A 434 29.03 0.95 -6.97
N LEU A 435 29.94 1.11 -6.00
CA LEU A 435 29.77 1.98 -4.85
C LEU A 435 30.18 3.42 -5.20
N THR A 436 29.76 4.38 -4.39
CA THR A 436 30.25 5.76 -4.47
C THR A 436 31.71 5.73 -4.08
N PRO A 437 32.60 6.39 -4.84
CA PRO A 437 34.01 6.47 -4.49
C PRO A 437 34.23 6.90 -3.03
N ASN A 438 35.06 6.16 -2.30
CA ASN A 438 35.40 6.40 -0.89
C ASN A 438 34.25 6.27 0.13
N SER A 439 33.11 5.68 -0.24
CA SER A 439 32.01 5.41 0.68
C SER A 439 32.22 4.13 1.50
N THR A 440 31.36 3.89 2.49
CA THR A 440 31.29 2.62 3.22
C THR A 440 29.97 1.89 2.96
N ILE A 441 30.02 0.56 3.01
CA ILE A 441 28.86 -0.33 2.95
C ILE A 441 28.95 -1.35 4.10
N THR A 442 27.85 -1.58 4.80
CA THR A 442 27.75 -2.66 5.80
C THR A 442 26.93 -3.81 5.23
N LEU A 443 27.54 -4.99 5.17
CA LEU A 443 26.91 -6.25 4.80
C LEU A 443 26.81 -7.16 6.02
N GLN A 444 26.00 -8.20 5.92
CA GLN A 444 25.82 -9.25 6.93
C GLN A 444 26.28 -10.57 6.33
N ILE A 445 27.21 -11.29 6.97
CA ILE A 445 27.70 -12.58 6.47
C ILE A 445 27.39 -13.73 7.43
N GLY A 446 27.12 -14.93 6.89
CA GLY A 446 26.88 -16.14 7.67
C GLY A 446 27.12 -17.43 6.89
N VAL A 447 27.25 -18.56 7.60
CA VAL A 447 27.42 -19.90 7.01
C VAL A 447 26.23 -20.78 7.39
N TYR A 448 25.61 -21.42 6.41
CA TYR A 448 24.38 -22.21 6.59
C TYR A 448 24.55 -23.63 6.08
N LEU A 449 24.32 -24.61 6.94
CA LEU A 449 24.17 -26.00 6.51
C LEU A 449 22.91 -26.18 5.65
N THR A 450 22.93 -27.18 4.79
CA THR A 450 21.72 -27.69 4.13
C THR A 450 20.68 -28.05 5.20
N GLY A 451 19.47 -27.48 5.09
CA GLY A 451 18.46 -27.54 6.15
C GLY A 451 18.34 -26.26 7.01
N GLY A 452 19.17 -25.25 6.77
CA GLY A 452 18.95 -23.88 7.27
C GLY A 452 19.59 -23.56 8.63
N LEU A 453 20.32 -24.50 9.24
CA LEU A 453 21.05 -24.23 10.48
C LEU A 453 22.25 -23.31 10.20
N GLN A 454 22.28 -22.14 10.84
CA GLN A 454 23.44 -21.25 10.81
C GLN A 454 24.54 -21.81 11.72
N VAL A 455 25.76 -21.90 11.21
CA VAL A 455 26.93 -22.44 11.94
C VAL A 455 28.17 -21.54 11.87
N GLY A 456 28.06 -20.32 11.33
CA GLY A 456 29.19 -19.43 11.05
C GLY A 456 29.42 -18.35 12.10
N GLN A 457 30.70 -18.00 12.28
CA GLN A 457 31.16 -16.86 13.06
C GLN A 457 32.17 -16.04 12.27
N VAL A 458 32.19 -14.73 12.50
CA VAL A 458 33.24 -13.80 12.06
C VAL A 458 34.09 -13.41 13.26
N GLN A 459 35.41 -13.40 13.09
CA GLN A 459 36.35 -12.97 14.13
C GLN A 459 36.21 -11.47 14.38
N GLN A 460 36.19 -11.07 15.65
CA GLN A 460 36.17 -9.67 16.04
C GLN A 460 37.55 -9.02 15.86
N PRO A 461 37.64 -7.67 15.75
CA PRO A 461 38.92 -6.97 15.61
C PRO A 461 39.93 -7.23 16.73
N ASN A 462 39.46 -7.58 17.93
CA ASN A 462 40.30 -7.96 19.07
C ASN A 462 40.80 -9.42 19.02
N GLY A 463 40.53 -10.15 17.93
CA GLY A 463 40.91 -11.56 17.74
C GLY A 463 39.96 -12.57 18.41
N SER A 464 38.98 -12.11 19.19
CA SER A 464 38.00 -12.98 19.86
C SER A 464 36.89 -13.43 18.91
N TRP A 465 36.18 -14.47 19.32
CA TRP A 465 35.04 -15.02 18.59
C TRP A 465 33.75 -14.82 19.38
N PRO A 466 32.61 -14.52 18.72
CA PRO A 466 31.31 -14.47 19.38
C PRO A 466 30.97 -15.78 20.11
N SER A 467 30.09 -15.73 21.11
CA SER A 467 29.58 -16.93 21.80
C SER A 467 28.49 -17.66 21.00
N GLY A 468 27.73 -16.94 20.17
CA GLY A 468 26.66 -17.46 19.33
C GLY A 468 27.02 -17.61 17.86
N TYR A 469 26.14 -18.28 17.12
CA TYR A 469 26.21 -18.49 15.67
C TYR A 469 25.06 -17.70 15.02
N GLY A 470 25.36 -16.85 14.04
CA GLY A 470 24.38 -15.95 13.42
C GLY A 470 24.98 -15.10 12.31
N TYR A 471 24.20 -14.21 11.69
CA TYR A 471 24.77 -13.20 10.81
C TYR A 471 25.65 -12.24 11.61
N GLN A 472 26.80 -11.87 11.07
CA GLN A 472 27.64 -10.80 11.62
C GLN A 472 27.83 -9.68 10.60
N ASN A 473 27.85 -8.43 11.09
CA ASN A 473 28.08 -7.26 10.26
C ASN A 473 29.56 -7.16 9.85
N VAL A 474 29.77 -6.81 8.58
CA VAL A 474 31.08 -6.55 7.98
C VAL A 474 30.96 -5.22 7.22
N THR A 475 31.80 -4.25 7.56
CA THR A 475 31.81 -2.93 6.94
C THR A 475 32.99 -2.81 6.00
N LEU A 476 32.71 -2.65 4.70
CA LEU A 476 33.70 -2.45 3.65
C LEU A 476 33.78 -0.96 3.27
N THR A 477 34.95 -0.53 2.84
CA THR A 477 35.20 0.83 2.32
C THR A 477 35.56 0.75 0.85
N ALA A 478 34.85 1.49 0.01
CA ALA A 478 35.13 1.60 -1.42
C ALA A 478 36.38 2.45 -1.67
N ASP A 479 37.14 2.12 -2.69
CA ASP A 479 38.23 2.94 -3.21
C ASP A 479 37.71 4.07 -4.11
N GLY A 480 38.64 4.82 -4.72
CA GLY A 480 38.31 5.90 -5.65
C GLY A 480 37.59 5.48 -6.94
N SER A 481 37.51 4.18 -7.22
CA SER A 481 36.77 3.60 -8.36
C SER A 481 35.37 3.12 -8.00
N GLY A 482 34.99 3.17 -6.72
CA GLY A 482 33.73 2.59 -6.26
C GLY A 482 33.80 1.08 -6.02
N THR A 483 35.01 0.54 -5.82
CA THR A 483 35.21 -0.89 -5.54
C THR A 483 35.68 -1.07 -4.10
N ALA A 484 35.02 -1.94 -3.35
CA ALA A 484 35.42 -2.33 -2.00
C ALA A 484 35.86 -3.80 -1.98
N VAL A 485 37.02 -4.08 -1.37
CA VAL A 485 37.53 -5.43 -1.16
C VAL A 485 38.00 -5.58 0.28
N GLN A 486 37.54 -6.62 0.97
CA GLN A 486 37.96 -6.90 2.35
C GLN A 486 38.07 -8.41 2.59
N THR A 487 39.16 -8.82 3.21
CA THR A 487 39.34 -10.18 3.73
C THR A 487 38.98 -10.22 5.21
N ILE A 488 38.14 -11.18 5.59
CA ILE A 488 37.74 -11.43 6.97
C ILE A 488 38.07 -12.87 7.36
N GLN A 489 38.29 -13.10 8.66
CA GLN A 489 38.41 -14.44 9.21
C GLN A 489 37.05 -14.95 9.67
N MET A 490 36.68 -16.13 9.17
CA MET A 490 35.49 -16.86 9.58
C MET A 490 35.86 -18.21 10.16
N ARG A 491 34.96 -18.79 10.97
CA ARG A 491 35.02 -20.21 11.34
C ARG A 491 33.61 -20.78 11.43
N THR A 492 33.51 -22.10 11.33
CA THR A 492 32.25 -22.82 11.57
C THR A 492 32.24 -23.50 12.94
N GLN A 493 31.05 -23.80 13.45
CA GLN A 493 30.85 -24.50 14.71
C GLN A 493 31.60 -25.85 14.73
N SER A 494 32.42 -26.09 15.76
CA SER A 494 33.12 -27.37 15.97
C SER A 494 32.14 -28.55 16.02
N GLY A 495 32.55 -29.68 15.43
CA GLY A 495 31.75 -30.91 15.41
C GLY A 495 30.55 -30.89 14.45
N LYS A 496 30.42 -29.86 13.60
CA LYS A 496 29.46 -29.84 12.49
C LYS A 496 30.12 -30.35 11.20
N SER A 497 29.33 -30.99 10.36
CA SER A 497 29.77 -31.45 9.04
C SER A 497 28.60 -31.41 8.05
N GLY A 498 28.93 -31.45 6.77
CA GLY A 498 27.95 -31.48 5.67
C GLY A 498 28.08 -30.31 4.70
N ALA A 499 27.22 -30.32 3.68
CA ALA A 499 27.20 -29.28 2.66
C ALA A 499 26.57 -27.98 3.22
N ALA A 500 27.21 -26.84 2.94
CA ALA A 500 26.83 -25.53 3.42
C ALA A 500 26.99 -24.46 2.33
N ASN A 501 26.37 -23.29 2.52
CA ASN A 501 26.65 -22.09 1.73
C ASN A 501 27.12 -20.96 2.64
N ILE A 502 28.00 -20.10 2.12
CA ILE A 502 28.30 -18.80 2.72
C ILE A 502 27.37 -17.78 2.07
N ARG A 503 26.69 -16.99 2.89
CA ARG A 503 25.67 -16.02 2.46
C ARG A 503 26.10 -14.62 2.85
N LEU A 504 26.00 -13.68 1.91
CA LEU A 504 26.04 -12.26 2.17
C LEU A 504 24.63 -11.68 2.05
N ARG A 505 24.30 -10.80 2.98
CA ARG A 505 23.08 -10.02 2.99
C ARG A 505 23.37 -8.53 3.09
N LYS A 506 22.47 -7.73 2.53
CA LYS A 506 22.31 -6.32 2.85
C LYS A 506 20.89 -6.18 3.39
N ASP A 507 20.76 -5.61 4.57
CA ASP A 507 19.47 -5.38 5.24
C ASP A 507 18.57 -6.62 5.27
N SER A 508 19.13 -7.77 5.63
CA SER A 508 18.45 -9.07 5.70
C SER A 508 18.07 -9.72 4.36
N SER A 509 18.29 -9.04 3.22
CA SER A 509 18.12 -9.58 1.87
C SER A 509 19.41 -10.23 1.37
N ASN A 510 19.33 -11.44 0.81
CA ASN A 510 20.49 -12.13 0.25
C ASN A 510 20.97 -11.37 -1.00
N VAL A 511 22.20 -10.87 -0.96
CA VAL A 511 22.84 -10.19 -2.09
C VAL A 511 23.84 -11.08 -2.82
N TYR A 512 24.34 -12.13 -2.16
CA TYR A 512 25.16 -13.17 -2.77
C TYR A 512 25.14 -14.45 -1.95
N GLN A 513 25.20 -15.59 -2.62
CA GLN A 513 25.38 -16.90 -1.99
C GLN A 513 26.40 -17.71 -2.80
N THR A 514 27.33 -18.37 -2.10
CA THR A 514 28.29 -19.28 -2.74
C THR A 514 27.62 -20.55 -3.24
N ASP A 515 28.29 -21.28 -4.14
CA ASP A 515 28.03 -22.70 -4.32
C ASP A 515 28.24 -23.48 -3.01
N LEU A 516 27.80 -24.75 -2.99
CA LEU A 516 27.95 -25.59 -1.81
C LEU A 516 29.43 -25.80 -1.48
N VAL A 517 29.82 -25.43 -0.27
CA VAL A 517 31.09 -25.80 0.36
C VAL A 517 30.86 -26.99 1.29
N THR A 518 31.86 -27.85 1.42
CA THR A 518 31.78 -28.99 2.35
C THR A 518 32.45 -28.63 3.66
N ILE A 519 31.72 -28.77 4.76
CA ILE A 519 32.29 -28.69 6.12
C ILE A 519 32.68 -30.12 6.54
N THR A 520 33.97 -30.32 6.82
CA THR A 520 34.51 -31.55 7.39
C THR A 520 34.69 -31.41 8.90
N PRO A 521 34.58 -32.50 9.67
CA PRO A 521 34.84 -32.50 11.11
C PRO A 521 36.18 -31.90 11.51
#